data_AF-A0A2N7GG22-F1
#
_entry.id   AF-A0A2N7GG22-F1
#
_cell.length_a   1.000
_cell.length_b   1.000
_cell.length_c   1.000
_cell.angle_alpha   90.00
_cell.angle_beta   90.00
_cell.angle_gamma   90.00
#
_symmetry.space_group_name_H-M   'P 1'
#
loop_
_entity.id
_entity.type
_entity.pdbx_description
1 polymer ?
#
loop_
_entity_poly.entity_id
_entity_poly.type
_entity_poly.pdbx_seq_one_letter_code
_entity_poly.pdbx_strand_id
1 'polypeptide(L)'
;MKKILPMALGLAMSFAALSFNAVADDFDMTQTMKKMGLEFRQAAKAESVESMQEPIANLADLIQDLKNAEHPVEKSELYSEGFTKLRIAVENVESHLENGDLENAQQALREVDDLRIEFHDRRNPSIWSRIFG
;
A
#
# COMPACT_ATOMS: atom_id res chain seq x y z
N MET A 1 -45.78 -13.20 66.86
CA MET A 1 -44.73 -12.14 66.85
C MET A 1 -43.47 -12.80 66.32
N LYS A 2 -42.74 -12.39 65.29
CA LYS A 2 -42.63 -11.19 64.45
C LYS A 2 -42.28 -11.67 63.03
N LYS A 3 -42.76 -10.94 62.02
CA LYS A 3 -42.42 -11.10 60.60
C LYS A 3 -40.97 -10.63 60.36
N ILE A 4 -40.20 -11.32 59.52
CA ILE A 4 -39.10 -10.71 58.77
C ILE A 4 -38.94 -11.43 57.42
N LEU A 5 -38.94 -10.59 56.38
CA LEU A 5 -38.88 -10.85 54.95
C LEU A 5 -37.47 -11.26 54.51
N PRO A 6 -37.27 -12.24 53.62
CA PRO A 6 -36.02 -12.35 52.89
C PRO A 6 -36.06 -11.50 51.62
N MET A 7 -35.21 -10.49 51.66
CA MET A 7 -34.73 -9.59 50.63
C MET A 7 -34.32 -10.34 49.35
N ALA A 8 -34.75 -9.83 48.20
CA ALA A 8 -34.25 -10.22 46.89
C ALA A 8 -32.73 -10.00 46.82
N LEU A 9 -31.97 -10.98 46.32
CA LEU A 9 -30.57 -10.77 45.96
C LEU A 9 -30.18 -11.64 44.76
N GLY A 10 -30.05 -10.97 43.62
CA GLY A 10 -28.94 -11.17 42.68
C GLY A 10 -28.98 -12.39 41.76
N LEU A 11 -29.69 -12.26 40.64
CA LEU A 11 -29.36 -12.98 39.40
C LEU A 11 -28.05 -12.37 38.84
N ALA A 12 -26.92 -13.01 39.10
CA ALA A 12 -25.66 -12.68 38.42
C ALA A 12 -25.54 -13.55 37.17
N MET A 13 -26.13 -13.10 36.06
CA MET A 13 -25.89 -13.66 34.73
C MET A 13 -24.60 -13.03 34.20
N SER A 14 -23.47 -13.70 34.41
CA SER A 14 -22.17 -13.29 33.86
C SER A 14 -22.16 -13.49 32.35
N PHE A 15 -22.49 -12.44 31.61
CA PHE A 15 -22.16 -12.34 30.18
C PHE A 15 -20.64 -12.14 30.07
N ALA A 16 -19.90 -13.22 29.86
CA ALA A 16 -18.53 -13.13 29.42
C ALA A 16 -18.53 -12.57 27.99
N ALA A 17 -18.37 -11.27 27.86
CA ALA A 17 -18.08 -10.63 26.58
C ALA A 17 -16.70 -11.12 26.12
N LEU A 18 -16.70 -12.12 25.23
CA LEU A 18 -15.53 -12.46 24.44
C LEU A 18 -15.20 -11.24 23.58
N SER A 19 -14.26 -10.43 24.05
CA SER A 19 -13.66 -9.38 23.25
C SER A 19 -12.84 -10.08 22.18
N PHE A 20 -13.43 -10.27 21.01
CA PHE A 20 -12.69 -10.62 19.81
C PHE A 20 -11.83 -9.40 19.51
N ASN A 21 -10.56 -9.41 19.93
CA ASN A 21 -9.59 -8.49 19.39
C ASN A 21 -9.54 -8.83 17.91
N ALA A 22 -10.18 -8.01 17.08
CA ALA A 22 -9.92 -8.00 15.66
C ALA A 22 -8.43 -7.68 15.53
N VAL A 23 -7.63 -8.73 15.29
CA VAL A 23 -6.33 -8.54 14.67
C VAL A 23 -6.68 -7.93 13.33
N ALA A 24 -6.51 -6.61 13.22
CA ALA A 24 -6.49 -5.96 11.91
C ALA A 24 -5.50 -6.78 11.09
N ASP A 25 -5.96 -7.34 9.98
CA ASP A 25 -5.09 -8.03 9.02
C ASP A 25 -4.07 -6.97 8.59
N ASP A 26 -2.88 -7.04 9.19
CA ASP A 26 -1.82 -6.05 8.99
C ASP A 26 -1.56 -6.06 7.49
N PHE A 27 -1.94 -4.99 6.80
CA PHE A 27 -1.84 -4.92 5.35
C PHE A 27 -0.41 -5.31 4.97
N ASP A 28 -0.27 -6.42 4.21
CA ASP A 28 1.05 -6.97 3.93
C ASP A 28 1.74 -6.14 2.83
N MET A 29 2.32 -5.03 3.29
CA MET A 29 3.16 -4.12 2.52
C MET A 29 4.21 -4.88 1.71
N THR A 30 4.82 -5.91 2.28
CA THR A 30 5.89 -6.67 1.60
C THR A 30 5.33 -7.44 0.41
N GLN A 31 4.18 -8.08 0.57
CA GLN A 31 3.53 -8.81 -0.52
C GLN A 31 3.00 -7.84 -1.58
N THR A 32 2.43 -6.71 -1.21
CA THR A 32 1.99 -5.68 -2.16
C THR A 32 3.17 -5.13 -2.96
N MET A 33 4.30 -4.80 -2.32
CA MET A 33 5.53 -4.37 -3.01
C MET A 33 6.04 -5.43 -4.01
N LYS A 34 5.96 -6.73 -3.68
CA LYS A 34 6.34 -7.80 -4.60
C LYS A 34 5.43 -7.87 -5.82
N LYS A 35 4.12 -7.72 -5.62
CA LYS A 35 3.13 -7.65 -6.71
C LYS A 35 3.43 -6.46 -7.61
N MET A 36 3.64 -5.27 -7.05
CA MET A 36 4.02 -4.09 -7.83
C MET A 36 5.27 -4.34 -8.68
N GLY A 37 6.29 -4.98 -8.09
CA GLY A 37 7.50 -5.35 -8.83
C GLY A 37 7.25 -6.34 -9.96
N LEU A 38 6.26 -7.23 -9.84
CA LEU A 38 5.84 -8.14 -10.90
C LEU A 38 5.15 -7.37 -12.03
N GLU A 39 4.13 -6.56 -11.71
CA GLU A 39 3.39 -5.75 -12.67
C GLU A 39 4.33 -4.81 -13.43
N PHE A 40 5.22 -4.12 -12.73
CA PHE A 40 6.24 -3.27 -13.36
C PHE A 40 7.11 -4.03 -14.37
N ARG A 41 7.58 -5.24 -14.02
CA ARG A 41 8.39 -6.06 -14.93
C ARG A 41 7.61 -6.56 -16.14
N GLN A 42 6.30 -6.78 -16.00
CA GLN A 42 5.43 -7.15 -17.11
C GLN A 42 5.22 -5.94 -18.03
N ALA A 43 4.89 -4.77 -17.48
CA ALA A 43 4.79 -3.51 -18.23
C ALA A 43 6.10 -3.19 -18.98
N ALA A 44 7.24 -3.36 -18.34
CA ALA A 44 8.56 -3.10 -18.93
C ALA A 44 8.93 -4.07 -20.07
N LYS A 45 8.25 -5.22 -20.17
CA LYS A 45 8.44 -6.21 -21.24
C LYS A 45 7.35 -6.16 -22.31
N ALA A 46 6.36 -5.28 -22.15
CA ALA A 46 5.26 -5.15 -23.09
C ALA A 46 5.77 -4.65 -24.44
N GLU A 47 5.36 -5.34 -25.51
CA GLU A 47 5.71 -5.02 -26.90
C GLU A 47 4.55 -4.35 -27.65
N SER A 48 3.41 -4.14 -26.97
CA SER A 48 2.23 -3.45 -27.49
C SER A 48 1.52 -2.67 -26.38
N VAL A 49 0.72 -1.68 -26.76
CA VAL A 49 -0.13 -0.90 -25.84
C VAL A 49 -1.04 -1.83 -25.04
N GLU A 50 -1.69 -2.77 -25.72
CA GLU A 50 -2.64 -3.72 -25.12
C GLU A 50 -1.94 -4.60 -24.07
N SER A 51 -0.72 -5.06 -24.36
CA SER A 51 0.06 -5.87 -23.41
C SER A 51 0.61 -5.08 -22.22
N MET A 52 0.67 -3.75 -22.31
CA MET A 52 1.16 -2.87 -21.24
C MET A 52 0.02 -2.38 -20.34
N GLN A 53 -1.20 -2.27 -20.86
CA GLN A 53 -2.37 -1.72 -20.16
C GLN A 53 -2.71 -2.45 -18.85
N GLU A 54 -2.87 -3.78 -18.90
CA GLU A 54 -3.26 -4.55 -17.71
C GLU A 54 -2.22 -4.44 -16.57
N PRO A 55 -0.92 -4.64 -16.81
CA PRO A 55 0.08 -4.47 -15.75
C PRO A 55 0.14 -3.04 -15.17
N ILE A 56 -0.08 -2.00 -16.00
CA ILE A 56 -0.10 -0.61 -15.53
C ILE A 56 -1.34 -0.34 -14.68
N ALA A 57 -2.52 -0.82 -15.07
CA ALA A 57 -3.73 -0.70 -14.27
C ALA A 57 -3.59 -1.42 -12.92
N ASN A 58 -3.06 -2.65 -12.92
CA ASN A 58 -2.77 -3.38 -11.69
C ASN A 58 -1.78 -2.63 -10.79
N LEU A 59 -0.78 -1.96 -11.38
CA LEU A 59 0.17 -1.14 -10.63
C LEU A 59 -0.51 0.07 -9.98
N ALA A 60 -1.42 0.74 -10.68
CA ALA A 60 -2.21 1.85 -10.15
C ALA A 60 -3.06 1.41 -8.95
N ASP A 61 -3.77 0.28 -9.06
CA ASP A 61 -4.59 -0.28 -7.98
C ASP A 61 -3.75 -0.61 -6.74
N LEU A 62 -2.60 -1.26 -6.91
CA LEU A 62 -1.69 -1.58 -5.80
C LEU A 62 -1.15 -0.32 -5.11
N ILE A 63 -0.86 0.75 -5.85
CA ILE A 63 -0.47 2.05 -5.28
C ILE A 63 -1.62 2.65 -4.48
N GLN A 64 -2.85 2.54 -4.97
CA GLN A 64 -4.02 3.05 -4.26
C GLN A 64 -4.31 2.26 -2.96
N ASP A 65 -4.15 0.94 -3.00
CA ASP A 65 -4.24 0.08 -1.82
C ASP A 65 -3.20 0.49 -0.77
N LEU A 66 -1.96 0.75 -1.21
CA LEU A 66 -0.89 1.21 -0.33
C LEU A 66 -1.23 2.55 0.32
N LYS A 67 -1.72 3.53 -0.43
CA LYS A 67 -2.09 4.83 0.13
C LYS A 67 -3.17 4.75 1.20
N ASN A 68 -4.04 3.75 1.10
CA ASN A 68 -5.16 3.54 2.02
C ASN A 68 -4.78 2.66 3.22
N ALA A 69 -3.63 1.98 3.17
CA ALA A 69 -3.16 1.14 4.25
C ALA A 69 -2.63 1.96 5.44
N GLU A 70 -2.67 1.36 6.63
CA GLU A 70 -1.97 1.94 7.77
C GLU A 70 -0.46 1.91 7.56
N HIS A 71 0.21 2.98 8.01
CA HIS A 71 1.65 3.15 7.85
C HIS A 71 2.30 3.49 9.18
N PRO A 72 3.56 3.07 9.41
CA PRO A 72 4.34 3.54 10.55
C PRO A 72 4.36 5.07 10.61
N VAL A 73 3.96 5.62 11.76
CA VAL A 73 3.78 7.07 11.96
C VAL A 73 5.07 7.82 11.69
N GLU A 74 6.22 7.23 12.04
CA GLU A 74 7.56 7.81 11.89
C GLU A 74 7.95 8.07 10.42
N LYS A 75 7.32 7.37 9.47
CA LYS A 75 7.61 7.51 8.03
C LYS A 75 6.38 7.88 7.20
N SER A 76 5.29 8.29 7.86
CA SER A 76 4.01 8.60 7.23
C SER A 76 4.13 9.66 6.12
N GLU A 77 4.87 10.74 6.35
CA GLU A 77 5.13 11.77 5.33
C GLU A 77 5.89 11.22 4.13
N LEU A 78 6.93 10.41 4.37
CA LEU A 78 7.74 9.80 3.30
C LEU A 78 6.89 8.86 2.42
N TYR A 79 6.05 8.03 3.04
CA TYR A 79 5.14 7.15 2.31
C TYR A 79 4.09 7.93 1.53
N SER A 80 3.49 8.95 2.14
CA SER A 80 2.50 9.80 1.49
C SER A 80 3.06 10.52 0.26
N GLU A 81 4.27 11.08 0.38
CA GLU A 81 4.97 11.72 -0.73
C GLU A 81 5.28 10.70 -1.83
N GLY A 82 5.87 9.56 -1.48
CA GLY A 82 6.29 8.53 -2.43
C GLY A 82 5.13 7.95 -3.22
N PHE A 83 4.05 7.55 -2.55
CA PHE A 83 2.89 6.99 -3.23
C PHE A 83 2.12 8.05 -4.04
N THR A 84 2.14 9.31 -3.62
CA THR A 84 1.54 10.39 -4.42
C THR A 84 2.31 10.62 -5.71
N LYS A 85 3.64 10.63 -5.67
CA LYS A 85 4.48 10.75 -6.87
C LYS A 85 4.37 9.53 -7.77
N LEU A 86 4.41 8.32 -7.19
CA LEU A 86 4.23 7.08 -7.96
C LEU A 86 2.91 7.04 -8.70
N ARG A 87 1.81 7.45 -8.06
CA ARG A 87 0.50 7.55 -8.71
C ARG A 87 0.53 8.50 -9.91
N ILE A 88 1.12 9.70 -9.77
CA ILE A 88 1.22 10.67 -10.87
C ILE A 88 2.05 10.10 -12.03
N ALA A 89 3.17 9.44 -11.73
CA ALA A 89 4.01 8.82 -12.75
C ALA A 89 3.26 7.69 -13.49
N VAL A 90 2.48 6.88 -12.78
CA VAL A 90 1.65 5.83 -13.40
C VAL A 90 0.52 6.42 -14.23
N GLU A 91 -0.17 7.47 -13.76
CA GLU A 91 -1.19 8.21 -14.53
C GLU A 91 -0.62 8.77 -15.84
N ASN A 92 0.64 9.21 -15.84
CA ASN A 92 1.33 9.65 -17.05
C ASN A 92 1.55 8.50 -18.05
N VAL A 93 1.92 7.31 -17.56
CA VAL A 93 2.02 6.10 -18.40
C VAL A 93 0.66 5.74 -18.99
N GLU A 94 -0.40 5.73 -18.19
CA GLU A 94 -1.77 5.46 -18.63
C GLU A 94 -2.19 6.43 -19.73
N SER A 95 -1.93 7.73 -19.57
CA SER A 95 -2.26 8.73 -20.58
C SER A 95 -1.57 8.48 -21.93
N HIS A 96 -0.31 8.02 -21.93
CA HIS A 96 0.35 7.63 -23.17
C HIS A 96 -0.28 6.36 -23.79
N LEU A 97 -0.64 5.37 -22.97
CA LEU A 97 -1.30 4.15 -23.44
C LEU A 97 -2.69 4.44 -24.03
N GLU A 98 -3.48 5.34 -23.42
CA GLU A 98 -4.77 5.79 -23.94
C GLU A 98 -4.65 6.46 -25.31
N ASN A 99 -3.53 7.14 -25.56
CA ASN A 99 -3.21 7.77 -26.84
C ASN A 99 -2.60 6.81 -27.87
N GLY A 100 -2.42 5.52 -27.52
CA GLY A 100 -1.77 4.53 -28.38
C GLY A 100 -0.26 4.70 -28.51
N ASP A 101 0.37 5.46 -27.61
CA ASP A 101 1.76 5.87 -27.68
C ASP A 101 2.65 4.99 -26.78
N LEU A 102 3.01 3.81 -27.29
CA LEU A 102 3.82 2.85 -26.54
C LEU A 102 5.22 3.38 -26.22
N GLU A 103 5.85 4.12 -27.15
CA GLU A 103 7.22 4.62 -26.96
C GLU A 103 7.29 5.60 -25.79
N ASN A 104 6.35 6.56 -25.74
CA ASN A 104 6.30 7.50 -24.63
C ASN A 104 5.80 6.84 -23.34
N ALA A 105 4.91 5.83 -23.41
CA ALA A 105 4.54 5.05 -22.23
C ALA A 105 5.76 4.33 -21.61
N GLN A 106 6.62 3.73 -22.43
CA GLN A 106 7.86 3.09 -21.97
C GLN A 106 8.88 4.12 -21.45
N GLN A 107 8.92 5.32 -22.01
CA GLN A 107 9.74 6.42 -21.50
C GLN A 107 9.23 6.94 -20.15
N ALA A 108 7.91 7.11 -20.00
CA ALA A 108 7.29 7.50 -18.74
C ALA A 108 7.45 6.42 -17.66
N LEU A 109 7.42 5.13 -18.03
CA LEU A 109 7.64 4.02 -17.08
C LEU A 109 9.01 4.10 -16.39
N ARG A 110 10.03 4.73 -17.01
CA ARG A 110 11.34 4.94 -16.37
C ARG A 110 11.25 5.83 -15.14
N GLU A 111 10.35 6.81 -15.13
CA GLU A 111 10.13 7.67 -13.96
C GLU A 111 9.57 6.88 -12.76
N VAL A 112 8.74 5.87 -13.03
CA VAL A 112 8.26 4.94 -11.99
C VAL A 112 9.44 4.16 -11.37
N ASP A 113 10.41 3.73 -12.19
CA ASP A 113 11.63 3.05 -11.73
C ASP A 113 12.51 3.95 -10.87
N ASP A 114 12.71 5.19 -11.31
CA ASP A 114 13.51 6.21 -10.63
C ASP A 114 12.91 6.54 -9.26
N LEU A 115 11.59 6.75 -9.20
CA LEU A 115 10.87 6.97 -7.94
C LEU A 115 10.96 5.77 -6.99
N ARG A 116 10.87 4.54 -7.51
CA ARG A 116 11.07 3.34 -6.69
C ARG A 116 12.46 3.36 -6.05
N ILE A 117 13.50 3.66 -6.83
CA ILE A 117 14.89 3.73 -6.33
C ILE A 117 15.01 4.82 -5.26
N GLU A 118 14.56 6.03 -5.56
CA GLU A 118 14.63 7.19 -4.67
C GLU A 118 13.97 6.89 -3.31
N PHE A 119 12.71 6.44 -3.32
CA PHE A 119 11.96 6.23 -2.09
C PHE A 119 12.38 4.98 -1.33
N HIS A 120 12.90 3.95 -2.00
CA HIS A 120 13.52 2.82 -1.31
C HIS A 120 14.79 3.22 -0.58
N ASP A 121 15.65 4.04 -1.20
CA ASP A 121 16.86 4.56 -0.55
C ASP A 121 16.50 5.52 0.59
N ARG A 122 15.61 6.49 0.38
CA ARG A 122 15.16 7.42 1.44
C ARG A 122 14.54 6.70 2.64
N ARG A 123 13.81 5.61 2.42
CA ARG A 123 13.21 4.81 3.50
C ARG A 123 14.25 4.04 4.29
N ASN A 124 15.30 3.55 3.66
CA ASN A 124 16.36 2.79 4.31
C ASN A 124 17.73 3.18 3.71
N PRO A 125 18.25 4.36 4.06
CA PRO A 125 19.45 4.89 3.43
C PRO A 125 20.62 3.96 3.77
N SER A 126 21.40 3.63 2.74
CA SER A 126 22.59 2.78 2.91
C SER A 126 23.46 3.30 4.05
N ILE A 127 23.95 2.40 4.89
CA ILE A 127 24.95 2.76 5.93
C ILE A 127 26.17 3.42 5.26
N TRP A 128 26.48 3.02 4.02
CA TRP A 128 27.60 3.55 3.25
C TRP A 128 27.41 5.00 2.81
N SER A 129 26.19 5.46 2.47
CA SER A 129 25.96 6.87 2.07
C SER A 129 26.17 7.84 3.23
N ARG A 130 25.91 7.40 4.47
CA ARG A 130 26.21 8.21 5.67
C ARG A 130 27.69 8.36 5.96
N ILE A 131 28.51 7.40 5.53
CA ILE A 131 29.95 7.37 5.83
C ILE A 131 30.76 8.00 4.69
N PHE A 132 30.31 7.87 3.45
CA PHE A 132 31.10 8.24 2.27
C PHE A 132 30.51 9.34 1.39
N GLY A 133 29.29 9.83 1.67
CA GLY A 133 28.64 10.90 0.89
C GLY A 133 28.21 10.42 -0.49
#